data_AF-A0A117IA30-F1
#
_entry.id   AF-A0A117IA30-F1
#
_cell.length_a   1.000
_cell.length_b   1.000
_cell.length_c   1.000
_cell.angle_alpha   90.00
_cell.angle_beta   90.00
_cell.angle_gamma   90.00
#
_symmetry.space_group_name_H-M   'P 1'
#
loop_
_entity.id
_entity.type
_entity.pdbx_description
1 polymer ?
#
loop_
_entity_poly.entity_id
_entity_poly.type
_entity_poly.pdbx_seq_one_letter_code
_entity_poly.pdbx_strand_id
1 'polypeptide(L)'
;MNHATLERMPSSIGVERTGPSIRAVLAEHAADRCAEFEAEFRIALAEADDDFDLGRVQAVIDKWWPIAYSVLHPPTAEERAVVARARAGDYSGLWERDDHGRWVRV
;
A
#
# COMPACT_ATOMS: atom_id res chain seq x y z
N MET A 1 15.72 21.20 -35.49
CA MET A 1 15.88 19.73 -35.46
C MET A 1 16.72 19.38 -34.24
N ASN A 2 16.27 18.71 -33.19
CA ASN A 2 15.01 18.01 -32.92
C ASN A 2 14.64 18.23 -31.44
N HIS A 3 13.51 18.91 -31.21
CA HIS A 3 12.75 18.78 -29.98
C HIS A 3 12.11 17.39 -30.01
N ALA A 4 12.79 16.40 -29.45
CA ALA A 4 12.21 15.10 -29.16
C ALA A 4 11.66 15.16 -27.73
N THR A 5 10.39 15.54 -27.66
CA THR A 5 9.37 14.99 -26.76
C THR A 5 9.86 14.67 -25.35
N LEU A 6 9.63 15.60 -24.42
CA LEU A 6 9.27 15.23 -23.05
C LEU A 6 7.99 14.38 -23.18
N GLU A 7 8.17 13.07 -23.38
CA GLU A 7 7.09 12.12 -23.21
C GLU A 7 6.56 12.37 -21.81
N ARG A 8 5.31 12.80 -21.76
CA ARG A 8 4.51 12.91 -20.56
C ARG A 8 4.69 11.61 -19.78
N MET A 9 5.56 11.63 -18.77
CA MET A 9 5.68 10.54 -17.81
C MET A 9 4.24 10.29 -17.30
N PRO A 10 3.72 9.06 -17.32
CA PRO A 10 2.35 8.81 -16.91
C PRO A 10 2.16 9.34 -15.48
N SER A 11 1.26 10.30 -15.34
CA SER A 11 0.82 10.85 -14.06
C SER A 11 0.21 9.71 -13.23
N SER A 12 0.75 9.50 -12.02
CA SER A 12 0.28 8.62 -10.94
C SER A 12 -0.10 7.17 -11.29
N ILE A 13 0.88 6.30 -11.55
CA ILE A 13 0.66 4.83 -11.47
C ILE A 13 0.68 4.44 -9.99
N GLY A 14 -0.40 4.73 -9.27
CA GLY A 14 -0.52 4.36 -7.87
C GLY A 14 -1.85 4.77 -7.28
N VAL A 15 -2.37 3.94 -6.38
CA VAL A 15 -3.50 4.30 -5.52
C VAL A 15 -3.06 5.51 -4.71
N GLU A 16 -3.79 6.62 -4.75
CA GLU A 16 -3.49 7.75 -3.84
C GLU A 16 -3.74 7.33 -2.39
N ARG A 17 -2.98 7.89 -1.44
CA ARG A 17 -3.17 7.65 0.00
C ARG A 17 -4.35 8.44 0.56
N THR A 18 -5.53 8.22 -0.01
CA THR A 18 -6.78 8.87 0.38
C THR A 18 -7.90 7.84 0.49
N GLY A 19 -8.86 8.10 1.39
CA GLY A 19 -10.02 7.22 1.58
C GLY A 19 -10.80 6.96 0.29
N PRO A 20 -11.14 7.98 -0.53
CA PRO A 20 -11.85 7.78 -1.79
C PRO A 20 -11.08 6.91 -2.80
N SER A 21 -9.77 7.09 -2.94
CA SER A 21 -8.96 6.32 -3.90
C SER A 21 -8.82 4.86 -3.46
N ILE A 22 -8.62 4.60 -2.17
CA ILE A 22 -8.64 3.26 -1.59
C ILE A 22 -10.01 2.60 -1.83
N ARG A 23 -11.09 3.30 -1.52
CA ARG A 23 -12.46 2.81 -1.71
C ARG A 23 -12.75 2.44 -3.16
N ALA A 24 -12.36 3.29 -4.11
CA ALA A 24 -12.61 3.07 -5.53
C ALA A 24 -11.97 1.76 -6.03
N VAL A 25 -10.70 1.54 -5.66
CA VAL A 25 -9.96 0.33 -6.02
C VAL A 25 -10.59 -0.92 -5.40
N LEU A 26 -10.93 -0.87 -4.11
CA LEU A 26 -11.54 -2.01 -3.44
C LEU A 26 -12.94 -2.31 -3.96
N ALA A 27 -13.75 -1.29 -4.25
CA ALA A 27 -15.09 -1.47 -4.80
C ALA A 27 -15.06 -2.17 -6.18
N GLU A 28 -14.07 -1.84 -7.01
CA GLU A 28 -13.92 -2.42 -8.34
C GLU A 28 -13.37 -3.85 -8.33
N HIS A 29 -12.42 -4.14 -7.43
CA HIS A 29 -11.61 -5.35 -7.52
C HIS A 29 -11.71 -6.31 -6.32
N ALA A 30 -12.29 -5.88 -5.19
CA ALA A 30 -12.38 -6.67 -3.95
C ALA A 30 -13.55 -6.20 -3.06
N ALA A 31 -14.79 -6.50 -3.48
CA ALA A 31 -16.01 -6.00 -2.83
C ALA A 31 -16.15 -6.37 -1.34
N ASP A 32 -15.69 -7.56 -0.96
CA ASP A 32 -15.60 -8.02 0.44
C ASP A 32 -14.71 -7.09 1.27
N ARG A 33 -13.50 -6.81 0.78
CA ARG A 33 -12.55 -5.88 1.42
C ARG A 33 -13.05 -4.44 1.41
N CYS A 34 -13.79 -4.04 0.38
CA CYS A 34 -14.41 -2.73 0.33
C CYS A 34 -15.38 -2.54 1.50
N ALA A 35 -16.21 -3.54 1.80
CA ALA A 35 -17.15 -3.47 2.92
C ALA A 35 -16.42 -3.35 4.27
N GLU A 36 -15.34 -4.10 4.47
CA GLU A 36 -14.49 -4.01 5.67
C GLU A 36 -13.84 -2.63 5.81
N PHE A 37 -13.22 -2.12 4.74
CA PHE A 37 -12.63 -0.78 4.72
C PHE A 37 -13.66 0.29 5.08
N GLU A 38 -14.82 0.27 4.43
CA GLU A 38 -15.85 1.27 4.70
C GLU A 38 -16.40 1.19 6.13
N ALA A 39 -16.48 -0.01 6.72
CA ALA A 39 -16.90 -0.16 8.11
C ALA A 39 -15.87 0.47 9.07
N GLU A 40 -14.59 0.13 8.93
CA GLU A 40 -13.52 0.68 9.76
C GLU A 40 -13.38 2.19 9.57
N PHE A 41 -13.45 2.69 8.33
CA PHE A 41 -13.32 4.11 8.04
C PHE A 41 -14.49 4.93 8.60
N ARG A 42 -15.73 4.40 8.55
CA ARG A 42 -16.89 5.06 9.18
C ARG A 42 -16.78 5.12 10.70
N ILE A 43 -16.29 4.05 11.34
CA ILE A 43 -16.06 4.04 12.80
C ILE A 43 -15.03 5.11 13.16
N ALA A 44 -13.88 5.13 12.48
CA ALA A 44 -12.83 6.11 12.74
C ALA A 44 -13.30 7.57 12.50
N LEU A 45 -14.13 7.80 11.48
CA LEU A 45 -14.74 9.13 11.24
C LEU A 45 -15.71 9.53 12.34
N ALA A 46 -16.56 8.61 12.82
CA ALA A 46 -17.50 8.89 13.90
C ALA A 46 -16.78 9.23 15.20
N GLU A 47 -15.75 8.46 15.56
CA GLU A 47 -14.94 8.75 16.75
C GLU A 47 -14.17 10.07 16.60
N ALA A 48 -13.68 10.40 15.41
CA ALA A 48 -12.98 11.66 15.17
C ALA A 48 -13.93 12.86 15.18
N ASP A 49 -15.23 12.68 14.91
CA ASP A 49 -16.24 13.73 15.07
C ASP A 49 -16.42 14.11 16.55
N ASP A 50 -16.27 13.13 17.46
CA ASP A 50 -16.41 13.34 18.90
C ASP A 50 -15.25 14.13 19.53
N ASP A 51 -14.01 13.88 19.11
CA ASP A 51 -12.80 14.44 19.76
C ASP A 51 -11.84 15.21 18.82
N PHE A 52 -12.15 15.30 17.52
CA PHE A 52 -11.33 15.91 16.48
C PHE A 52 -9.93 15.29 16.28
N ASP A 53 -9.66 14.09 16.82
CA ASP A 53 -8.42 13.36 16.60
C ASP A 53 -8.50 12.54 15.28
N LEU A 54 -7.87 13.07 14.25
CA LEU A 54 -7.76 12.42 12.93
C LEU A 54 -6.72 11.29 12.88
N GLY A 55 -5.97 11.04 13.96
CA GLY A 55 -4.97 9.98 14.02
C GLY A 55 -5.56 8.60 13.73
N ARG A 56 -6.80 8.34 14.18
CA ARG A 56 -7.51 7.09 13.91
C ARG A 56 -7.90 6.95 12.44
N VAL A 57 -8.35 8.03 11.80
CA VAL A 57 -8.64 8.05 10.36
C VAL A 57 -7.37 7.79 9.55
N GLN A 58 -6.25 8.41 9.91
CA GLN A 58 -4.97 8.19 9.25
C GLN A 58 -4.49 6.75 9.42
N ALA A 59 -4.65 6.15 10.60
CA ALA A 59 -4.29 4.75 10.83
C ALA A 59 -5.09 3.78 9.93
N VAL A 60 -6.37 4.06 9.68
CA VAL A 60 -7.17 3.28 8.72
C VAL A 60 -6.62 3.46 7.30
N ILE A 61 -6.29 4.68 6.88
CA ILE A 61 -5.67 4.92 5.56
C ILE A 61 -4.35 4.15 5.42
N ASP A 62 -3.48 4.22 6.43
CA ASP A 62 -2.17 3.55 6.42
C ASP A 62 -2.28 2.03 6.37
N LYS A 63 -3.28 1.46 7.06
CA LYS A 63 -3.58 0.02 7.01
C LYS A 63 -4.09 -0.41 5.64
N TRP A 64 -5.04 0.33 5.07
CA TRP A 64 -5.78 -0.11 3.89
C TRP A 64 -5.14 0.26 2.56
N TRP A 65 -4.31 1.30 2.53
CA TRP A 65 -3.57 1.67 1.33
C TRP A 65 -2.70 0.54 0.74
N PRO A 66 -1.82 -0.16 1.50
CA PRO A 66 -1.03 -1.26 0.95
C PRO A 66 -1.91 -2.43 0.48
N ILE A 67 -3.07 -2.65 1.11
CA ILE A 67 -4.02 -3.67 0.69
C ILE A 67 -4.62 -3.32 -0.69
N ALA A 68 -5.11 -2.10 -0.86
CA ALA A 68 -5.63 -1.63 -2.14
C ALA A 68 -4.55 -1.65 -3.24
N TYR A 69 -3.32 -1.25 -2.91
CA TYR A 69 -2.18 -1.33 -3.82
C TYR A 69 -1.93 -2.77 -4.28
N SER A 70 -1.90 -3.74 -3.36
CA SER A 70 -1.71 -5.17 -3.72
C SER A 70 -2.88 -5.79 -4.48
N VAL A 71 -4.10 -5.25 -4.34
CA VAL A 71 -5.25 -5.67 -5.15
C VAL A 71 -5.06 -5.22 -6.61
N LEU A 72 -4.65 -3.96 -6.83
CA LEU A 72 -4.41 -3.41 -8.17
C LEU A 72 -3.11 -3.93 -8.80
N HIS A 73 -2.12 -4.23 -7.97
CA HIS A 73 -0.81 -4.75 -8.36
C HIS A 73 -0.54 -6.06 -7.61
N PRO A 74 -1.17 -7.18 -8.03
CA PRO A 74 -0.91 -8.47 -7.43
C PRO A 74 0.58 -8.82 -7.53
N PRO A 75 1.22 -9.28 -6.44
CA PRO A 75 2.62 -9.64 -6.47
C PRO A 75 2.85 -10.76 -7.48
N THR A 76 3.95 -10.70 -8.23
CA THR A 76 4.37 -11.71 -9.20
C THR A 76 4.69 -13.05 -8.52
N ALA A 77 4.80 -14.12 -9.32
CA ALA A 77 5.20 -15.43 -8.77
C ALA A 77 6.57 -15.38 -8.08
N GLU A 78 7.50 -14.60 -8.63
CA GLU A 78 8.85 -14.42 -8.10
C GLU A 78 8.82 -13.67 -6.76
N GLU A 79 8.07 -12.57 -6.65
CA GLU A 79 7.91 -11.83 -5.39
C GLU A 79 7.23 -12.69 -4.32
N ARG A 80 6.21 -13.48 -4.69
CA ARG A 80 5.58 -14.44 -3.77
C ARG A 80 6.55 -15.50 -3.30
N ALA A 81 7.45 -15.98 -4.18
CA ALA A 81 8.48 -16.94 -3.81
C ALA A 81 9.51 -16.34 -2.84
N VAL A 82 9.91 -15.07 -3.02
CA VAL A 82 10.77 -14.35 -2.08
C VAL A 82 10.11 -14.27 -0.69
N VAL A 83 8.84 -13.88 -0.62
CA VAL A 83 8.09 -13.83 0.64
C VAL A 83 7.97 -15.21 1.28
N ALA A 84 7.73 -16.26 0.49
CA ALA A 84 7.63 -17.63 1.00
C ALA A 84 8.96 -18.12 1.61
N ARG A 85 10.10 -17.84 0.98
CA ARG A 85 11.43 -18.17 1.51
C ARG A 85 11.73 -17.44 2.81
N ALA A 86 11.46 -16.13 2.85
CA ALA A 86 11.63 -15.32 4.06
C ALA A 86 10.79 -15.86 5.23
N ARG A 87 9.55 -16.29 4.97
CA ARG A 87 8.68 -16.93 5.99
C ARG A 87 9.18 -18.29 6.45
N ALA A 88 9.92 -19.00 5.61
CA ALA A 88 10.58 -20.26 5.96
C ALA A 88 11.93 -20.05 6.69
N GLY A 89 12.33 -18.80 6.94
CA GLY A 89 13.60 -18.44 7.58
C GLY A 89 14.79 -18.34 6.62
N ASP A 90 14.56 -18.46 5.30
CA ASP A 90 15.59 -18.19 4.29
C ASP A 90 15.52 -16.70 3.88
N TYR A 91 16.43 -15.91 4.43
CA TYR A 91 16.56 -14.49 4.12
C TYR A 91 17.59 -14.20 3.03
N SER A 92 18.11 -15.22 2.34
CA SER A 92 19.13 -15.05 1.30
C SER A 92 18.66 -14.12 0.18
N GLY A 93 19.52 -13.16 -0.15
CA GLY A 93 19.29 -12.17 -1.18
C GLY A 93 18.45 -10.96 -0.75
N LEU A 94 17.95 -10.94 0.50
CA LEU A 94 17.31 -9.76 1.09
C LEU A 94 18.34 -8.74 1.56
N TRP A 95 17.88 -7.53 1.84
CA TRP A 95 18.69 -6.46 2.40
C TRP A 95 18.39 -6.31 3.89
N GLU A 96 19.44 -6.22 4.69
CA GLU A 96 19.39 -5.95 6.12
C GLU A 96 20.21 -4.70 6.43
N ARG A 97 19.85 -3.98 7.51
CA ARG A 97 20.67 -2.88 8.03
C ARG A 97 21.64 -3.45 9.06
N ASP A 98 22.94 -3.30 8.81
CA ASP A 98 23.98 -3.67 9.78
C ASP A 98 23.98 -2.73 11.00
N ASP A 99 24.78 -3.05 12.01
CA ASP A 99 24.95 -2.27 13.24
C ASP A 99 25.47 -0.83 12.98
N HIS A 100 25.97 -0.56 11.78
CA HIS A 100 26.48 0.74 11.36
C HIS A 100 25.46 1.48 10.48
N GLY A 101 24.25 0.93 10.37
CA GLY A 101 23.14 1.48 9.59
C GLY A 101 23.28 1.32 8.09
N ARG A 102 24.26 0.55 7.59
CA ARG A 102 24.46 0.30 6.16
C ARG A 102 23.57 -0.83 5.69
N TRP A 103 23.03 -0.68 4.48
CA TRP A 103 22.31 -1.76 3.82
C TRP A 103 23.31 -2.78 3.28
N VAL A 104 23.22 -4.01 3.76
CA VAL A 104 24.01 -5.16 3.31
C VAL A 104 23.07 -6.24 2.81
N ARG A 105 23.53 -7.04 1.84
CA ARG A 105 22.76 -8.17 1.33
C ARG A 105 23.09 -9.42 2.14
N VAL A 106 22.07 -10.13 2.59
CA VAL A 106 22.15 -11.39 3.34
C VAL A 106 22.35 -12.57 2.40
#